data_AF-A0A7C9I0P5-F1
#
_entry.id   AF-A0A7C9I0P5-F1
#
_cell.length_a   1.000
_cell.length_b   1.000
_cell.length_c   1.000
_cell.angle_alpha   90.00
_cell.angle_beta   90.00
_cell.angle_gamma   90.00
#
_symmetry.space_group_name_H-M   'P 1'
#
loop_
_entity.id
_entity.type
_entity.pdbx_description
1 polymer ?
#
loop_
_entity_poly.entity_id
_entity_poly.type
_entity_poly.pdbx_seq_one_letter_code
_entity_poly.pdbx_strand_id
1 'polypeptide(L)'
;MTLAPGQSATVQVKLDGGSPSDILNYSWSSGLTLAFGNRQFTVTNVAAPRGTSSVKVTYGREATATLKVIVPPTGRIPVSSLAVIVDPALPDVDTRTSTIPEITRRLYAEYRDEADFIFLVMNRTTKPDSAPYGMYFPVKNDTEGLGITTFDQTADYGSAGTLQGVMYFPYRAGIESGPSLHELAHRWANDAVESDLPSHFGFSSAGRQLGGFDDATFNDLGNGQYQASITGRKTFGTVANGGNSVAYSDVELYLMGLLAPSEVNPFRVARNAAWVDAANGVFRADAVIGQRVQDIISQHGARSPAFGDAQKTFRLLTVMVSKTTPSEAELLDVAEGLGTLTYVGDDGNPNNFTFNEATRGRGVLRVLAAPTLRK
;
A
#
# COMPACT_ATOMS: atom_id res chain seq x y z
N MET A 1 -25.05 -12.88 6.74
CA MET A 1 -23.67 -13.04 7.23
C MET A 1 -23.34 -11.84 8.08
N THR A 2 -23.29 -12.01 9.41
CA THR A 2 -22.80 -10.97 10.32
C THR A 2 -21.34 -10.69 9.96
N LEU A 3 -20.99 -9.44 9.68
CA LEU A 3 -19.58 -9.07 9.57
C LEU A 3 -18.92 -9.37 10.92
N ALA A 4 -17.78 -10.07 10.91
CA ALA A 4 -17.03 -10.30 12.14
C ALA A 4 -16.53 -8.95 12.68
N PRO A 5 -16.35 -8.79 14.00
CA PRO A 5 -15.66 -7.63 14.55
C PRO A 5 -14.32 -7.43 13.83
N GLY A 6 -14.08 -6.24 13.26
CA GLY A 6 -12.84 -5.90 12.52
C GLY A 6 -13.01 -5.69 11.01
N GLN A 7 -14.12 -6.14 10.41
CA GLN A 7 -14.32 -6.05 8.96
C GLN A 7 -14.68 -4.64 8.48
N SER A 8 -14.00 -4.18 7.41
CA SER A 8 -14.31 -2.94 6.70
C SER A 8 -15.32 -3.20 5.56
N ALA A 9 -16.34 -2.36 5.41
CA ALA A 9 -17.28 -2.43 4.29
C ALA A 9 -17.67 -1.02 3.82
N THR A 10 -17.69 -0.78 2.51
CA THR A 10 -18.14 0.50 1.96
C THR A 10 -19.65 0.47 1.77
N VAL A 11 -20.37 1.41 2.37
CA VAL A 11 -21.84 1.49 2.29
C VAL A 11 -22.24 2.67 1.41
N GLN A 12 -22.89 2.38 0.28
CA GLN A 12 -23.54 3.40 -0.54
C GLN A 12 -25.04 3.41 -0.22
N VAL A 13 -25.56 4.54 0.25
CA VAL A 13 -26.98 4.69 0.59
C VAL A 13 -27.70 5.36 -0.57
N LYS A 14 -28.78 4.73 -1.07
CA LYS A 14 -29.69 5.37 -2.03
C LYS A 14 -31.11 5.31 -1.49
N LEU A 15 -31.71 6.48 -1.26
CA LEU A 15 -33.10 6.58 -0.82
C LEU A 15 -34.03 6.50 -2.03
N ASP A 16 -35.10 5.70 -1.94
CA ASP A 16 -36.11 5.64 -2.99
C ASP A 16 -36.83 6.99 -3.10
N GLY A 17 -36.71 7.65 -4.26
CA GLY A 17 -37.35 8.93 -4.56
C GLY A 17 -36.47 10.19 -4.39
N GLY A 18 -35.22 10.07 -3.97
CA GLY A 18 -34.27 11.19 -3.83
C GLY A 18 -33.10 11.15 -4.82
N SER A 19 -32.52 12.32 -5.13
CA SER A 19 -31.21 12.39 -5.82
C SER A 19 -30.13 11.67 -4.99
N PRO A 20 -29.13 11.04 -5.64
CA PRO A 20 -28.06 10.34 -4.94
C PRO A 20 -27.18 11.35 -4.21
N SER A 21 -27.39 11.50 -2.91
CA SER A 21 -26.51 12.28 -2.05
C SER A 21 -26.01 11.42 -0.90
N ASP A 22 -24.68 11.38 -0.81
CA ASP A 22 -23.86 10.92 0.31
C ASP A 22 -23.37 9.46 0.24
N ILE A 23 -22.14 9.29 -0.29
CA ILE A 23 -21.31 8.11 -0.08
C ILE A 23 -20.68 8.27 1.32
N LEU A 24 -20.96 7.35 2.24
CA LEU A 24 -20.39 7.33 3.58
C LEU A 24 -19.46 6.10 3.71
N ASN A 25 -18.16 6.33 3.93
CA ASN A 25 -17.20 5.28 4.24
C ASN A 25 -17.32 4.90 5.73
N TYR A 26 -17.41 3.61 6.07
CA TYR A 26 -17.62 3.16 7.46
C TYR A 26 -16.77 1.91 7.80
N SER A 27 -16.19 1.85 9.00
CA SER A 27 -15.53 0.65 9.56
C SER A 27 -16.42 0.03 10.63
N TRP A 28 -16.74 -1.26 10.55
CA TRP A 28 -17.67 -1.91 11.49
C TRP A 28 -16.98 -2.25 12.81
N SER A 29 -17.03 -1.31 13.76
CA SER A 29 -16.73 -1.59 15.18
C SER A 29 -17.89 -1.25 16.14
N SER A 30 -18.89 -0.46 15.71
CA SER A 30 -19.98 0.02 16.60
C SER A 30 -21.38 0.12 15.98
N GLY A 31 -21.58 -0.36 14.75
CA GLY A 31 -22.86 -0.31 14.02
C GLY A 31 -23.05 0.98 13.21
N LEU A 32 -23.64 0.90 12.01
CA LEU A 32 -23.74 2.03 11.09
C LEU A 32 -24.80 3.04 11.56
N THR A 33 -24.39 4.23 12.01
CA THR A 33 -25.33 5.31 12.35
C THR A 33 -25.63 6.19 11.13
N LEU A 34 -26.86 6.12 10.62
CA LEU A 34 -27.39 6.95 9.53
C LEU A 34 -28.19 8.12 10.09
N ALA A 35 -27.98 9.33 9.56
CA ALA A 35 -28.74 10.52 9.94
C ALA A 35 -29.70 10.94 8.82
N PHE A 36 -30.95 11.22 9.15
CA PHE A 36 -31.95 11.77 8.23
C PHE A 36 -32.70 12.92 8.89
N GLY A 37 -32.48 14.15 8.43
CA GLY A 37 -32.93 15.36 9.13
C GLY A 37 -32.36 15.42 10.55
N ASN A 38 -33.22 15.64 11.55
CA ASN A 38 -32.82 15.76 12.96
C ASN A 38 -32.75 14.41 13.70
N ARG A 39 -32.72 13.28 13.00
CA ARG A 39 -32.75 11.94 13.62
C ARG A 39 -31.52 11.14 13.22
N GLN A 40 -30.96 10.41 14.18
CA GLN A 40 -29.89 9.43 14.01
C GLN A 40 -30.43 8.02 14.25
N PHE A 41 -29.96 7.03 13.47
CA PHE A 41 -30.37 5.63 13.60
C PHE A 41 -29.18 4.72 13.46
N THR A 42 -29.00 3.76 14.37
CA THR A 42 -27.94 2.76 14.29
C THR A 42 -28.48 1.49 13.64
N VAL A 43 -27.94 1.13 12.47
CA VAL A 43 -28.18 -0.16 11.83
C VAL A 43 -27.25 -1.18 12.46
N THR A 44 -27.83 -2.02 13.32
CA THR A 44 -27.16 -3.17 13.92
C THR A 44 -27.57 -4.42 13.12
N ASN A 45 -26.60 -5.11 12.52
CA ASN A 45 -26.76 -6.33 11.71
C ASN A 45 -27.29 -6.17 10.28
N VAL A 46 -26.47 -5.62 9.37
CA VAL A 46 -26.65 -5.86 7.93
C VAL A 46 -25.94 -7.14 7.54
N ALA A 47 -26.72 -8.19 7.26
CA ALA A 47 -26.23 -9.44 6.74
C ALA A 47 -26.01 -9.35 5.21
N ALA A 48 -24.91 -8.74 4.76
CA ALA A 48 -24.57 -8.69 3.33
C ALA A 48 -23.64 -9.87 2.96
N PRO A 49 -24.00 -10.76 2.02
CA PRO A 49 -23.02 -11.65 1.39
C PRO A 49 -21.93 -10.83 0.67
N ARG A 50 -20.73 -11.41 0.51
CA ARG A 50 -19.61 -10.81 -0.24
C ARG A 50 -20.08 -10.34 -1.62
N GLY A 51 -19.62 -9.18 -2.06
CA GLY A 51 -20.07 -8.51 -3.28
C GLY A 51 -21.07 -7.38 -3.01
N THR A 52 -21.79 -6.97 -4.07
CA THR A 52 -22.85 -5.97 -3.96
C THR A 52 -24.12 -6.61 -3.42
N SER A 53 -24.55 -6.18 -2.24
CA SER A 53 -25.84 -6.57 -1.65
C SER A 53 -26.75 -5.37 -1.51
N SER A 54 -27.98 -5.47 -2.01
CA SER A 54 -29.04 -4.50 -1.73
C SER A 54 -29.81 -4.94 -0.50
N VAL A 55 -29.68 -4.22 0.61
CA VAL A 55 -30.43 -4.49 1.84
C VAL A 55 -31.56 -3.49 1.93
N LYS A 56 -32.79 -3.99 1.91
CA LYS A 56 -33.98 -3.19 2.22
C LYS A 56 -34.07 -3.01 3.73
N VAL A 57 -34.03 -1.75 4.18
CA VAL A 57 -34.31 -1.37 5.55
C VAL A 57 -35.69 -0.77 5.60
N THR A 58 -36.60 -1.41 6.33
CA THR A 58 -37.99 -0.96 6.48
C THR A 58 -38.12 -0.11 7.75
N TYR A 59 -38.71 1.07 7.61
CA TYR A 59 -39.05 2.00 8.68
C TYR A 59 -40.55 1.93 8.96
N GLY A 60 -40.93 1.41 10.12
CA GLY A 60 -42.35 1.28 10.51
C GLY A 60 -43.19 0.59 9.42
N ARG A 61 -44.39 1.11 9.14
CA ARG A 61 -45.26 0.64 8.04
C ARG A 61 -45.09 1.41 6.73
N GLU A 62 -44.23 2.45 6.65
CA GLU A 62 -44.40 3.52 5.65
C GLU A 62 -43.17 3.94 4.83
N ALA A 63 -41.95 3.49 5.13
CA ALA A 63 -40.80 3.80 4.27
C ALA A 63 -39.82 2.63 4.15
N THR A 64 -39.26 2.43 2.95
CA THR A 64 -38.20 1.44 2.69
C THR A 64 -37.01 2.16 2.09
N ALA A 65 -35.81 1.94 2.62
CA ALA A 65 -34.56 2.40 2.02
C ALA A 65 -33.77 1.20 1.49
N THR A 66 -33.12 1.34 0.34
CA THR A 66 -32.23 0.30 -0.19
C THR A 66 -30.78 0.69 0.03
N LEU A 67 -30.11 0.00 0.95
CA LEU A 67 -28.67 0.13 1.18
C LEU A 67 -27.92 -0.73 0.17
N LYS A 68 -27.04 -0.15 -0.64
CA LYS A 68 -26.08 -0.92 -1.43
C LYS A 68 -24.82 -1.10 -0.58
N VAL A 69 -24.68 -2.26 0.02
CA VAL A 69 -23.46 -2.64 0.75
C VAL A 69 -22.51 -3.30 -0.24
N ILE A 70 -21.32 -2.74 -0.38
CA ILE A 70 -20.24 -3.35 -1.15
C ILE A 70 -19.26 -3.89 -0.13
N VAL A 71 -19.20 -5.22 -0.02
CA VAL A 71 -18.12 -5.91 0.69
C VAL A 71 -17.16 -6.42 -0.38
N PRO A 72 -15.99 -5.77 -0.59
CA PRO A 72 -14.99 -6.22 -1.53
C PRO A 72 -14.66 -7.71 -1.29
N PRO A 73 -14.49 -8.52 -2.35
CA PRO A 73 -13.95 -9.86 -2.17
C PRO A 73 -12.51 -9.74 -1.65
N THR A 74 -12.27 -10.14 -0.40
CA THR A 74 -10.92 -10.26 0.16
C THR A 74 -10.43 -11.69 0.11
N GLY A 75 -9.11 -11.87 -0.06
CA GLY A 75 -8.46 -13.15 0.15
C GLY A 75 -8.69 -13.64 1.58
N ARG A 76 -8.97 -14.93 1.76
CA ARG A 76 -9.09 -15.49 3.12
C ARG A 76 -7.72 -15.92 3.60
N ILE A 77 -7.13 -15.14 4.50
CA ILE A 77 -5.89 -15.50 5.19
C ILE A 77 -6.25 -16.08 6.55
N PRO A 78 -5.97 -17.37 6.81
CA PRO A 78 -6.11 -17.92 8.17
C PRO A 78 -5.15 -17.20 9.12
N VAL A 79 -5.61 -16.83 10.32
CA VAL A 79 -4.74 -16.25 11.37
C VAL A 79 -3.55 -17.14 11.70
N SER A 80 -3.70 -18.47 11.53
CA SER A 80 -2.61 -19.45 11.67
C SER A 80 -1.49 -19.27 10.64
N SER A 81 -1.69 -18.50 9.57
CA SER A 81 -0.66 -18.21 8.56
C SER A 81 0.37 -17.21 9.08
N LEU A 82 0.04 -16.45 10.11
CA LEU A 82 0.92 -15.45 10.72
C LEU A 82 1.95 -16.13 11.62
N ALA A 83 3.21 -15.69 11.54
CA ALA A 83 4.16 -15.95 12.60
C ALA A 83 3.93 -14.94 13.74
N VAL A 84 4.12 -15.38 14.98
CA VAL A 84 3.96 -14.52 16.16
C VAL A 84 5.23 -14.60 17.00
N ILE A 85 5.78 -13.43 17.33
CA ILE A 85 6.86 -13.28 18.30
C ILE A 85 6.31 -12.51 19.49
N VAL A 86 6.29 -13.17 20.65
CA VAL A 86 5.94 -12.55 21.93
C VAL A 86 7.22 -12.22 22.67
N ASP A 87 7.50 -10.92 22.85
CA ASP A 87 8.70 -10.46 23.55
C ASP A 87 8.32 -9.29 24.49
N PRO A 88 8.15 -9.55 25.80
CA PRO A 88 7.77 -8.52 26.77
C PRO A 88 8.81 -7.39 26.89
N ALA A 89 10.07 -7.66 26.56
CA ALA A 89 11.16 -6.72 26.60
C ALA A 89 11.30 -5.91 25.30
N LEU A 90 10.34 -6.04 24.37
CA LEU A 90 10.33 -5.34 23.09
C LEU A 90 10.70 -3.86 23.29
N PRO A 91 11.90 -3.44 22.80
CA PRO A 91 12.10 -2.03 22.58
C PRO A 91 11.02 -1.57 21.58
N ASP A 92 10.65 -0.29 21.62
CA ASP A 92 10.09 0.30 20.41
C ASP A 92 11.07 -0.04 19.30
N VAL A 93 10.63 -0.78 18.26
CA VAL A 93 11.52 -1.19 17.17
C VAL A 93 12.11 0.07 16.60
N ASP A 94 13.35 0.35 17.00
CA ASP A 94 14.06 1.54 16.55
C ASP A 94 14.50 1.21 15.13
N THR A 95 13.85 1.89 14.18
CA THR A 95 14.11 1.80 12.75
C THR A 95 15.51 2.26 12.37
N ARG A 96 16.35 2.69 13.34
CA ARG A 96 17.70 3.23 13.12
C ARG A 96 18.84 2.27 13.52
N THR A 97 18.61 1.08 14.11
CA THR A 97 19.68 0.07 14.40
C THR A 97 19.19 -1.40 14.46
N SER A 98 20.10 -2.35 14.77
CA SER A 98 20.14 -3.83 14.59
C SER A 98 18.92 -4.72 14.95
N THR A 99 17.78 -4.16 15.33
CA THR A 99 16.59 -4.89 15.78
C THR A 99 15.94 -5.72 14.67
N ILE A 100 15.85 -5.18 13.43
CA ILE A 100 15.24 -5.92 12.30
C ILE A 100 16.05 -7.17 11.92
N PRO A 101 17.39 -7.09 11.71
CA PRO A 101 18.22 -8.28 11.53
C PRO A 101 18.10 -9.30 12.68
N GLU A 102 17.98 -8.84 13.93
CA GLU A 102 17.82 -9.75 15.06
C GLU A 102 16.50 -10.54 15.01
N ILE A 103 15.38 -9.85 14.77
CA ILE A 103 14.06 -10.50 14.69
C ILE A 103 14.02 -11.49 13.52
N THR A 104 14.55 -11.11 12.37
CA THR A 104 14.59 -11.99 11.20
C THR A 104 15.50 -13.21 11.41
N ARG A 105 16.65 -13.07 12.10
CA ARG A 105 17.47 -14.22 12.49
C ARG A 105 16.73 -15.18 13.42
N ARG A 106 15.98 -14.66 14.42
CA ARG A 106 15.14 -15.50 15.28
C ARG A 106 14.08 -16.25 14.46
N LEU A 107 13.49 -15.58 13.48
CA LEU A 107 12.54 -16.19 12.55
C LEU A 107 13.21 -17.31 11.74
N TYR A 108 14.29 -17.04 11.03
CA TYR A 108 14.95 -18.05 10.20
C TYR A 108 15.65 -19.16 10.98
N ALA A 109 15.81 -19.05 12.31
CA ALA A 109 16.17 -20.18 13.15
C ALA A 109 15.08 -21.28 13.11
N GLU A 110 13.80 -20.88 13.12
CA GLU A 110 12.65 -21.79 13.20
C GLU A 110 11.98 -22.09 11.85
N TYR A 111 12.09 -21.17 10.88
CA TYR A 111 11.39 -21.25 9.59
C TYR A 111 12.36 -21.43 8.41
N ARG A 112 11.90 -22.14 7.37
CA ARG A 112 12.61 -22.33 6.09
C ARG A 112 12.74 -20.99 5.34
N ASP A 113 13.84 -20.84 4.61
CA ASP A 113 14.15 -19.63 3.84
C ASP A 113 13.38 -19.61 2.52
N GLU A 114 12.11 -19.18 2.59
CA GLU A 114 11.20 -19.13 1.44
C GLU A 114 10.58 -17.75 1.21
N ALA A 115 10.79 -16.78 2.09
CA ALA A 115 10.19 -15.46 1.96
C ALA A 115 11.02 -14.58 1.01
N ASP A 116 10.34 -13.90 0.09
CA ASP A 116 10.93 -12.80 -0.69
C ASP A 116 10.83 -11.50 0.12
N PHE A 117 9.72 -11.33 0.87
CA PHE A 117 9.52 -10.21 1.79
C PHE A 117 9.03 -10.69 3.15
N ILE A 118 9.43 -9.97 4.20
CA ILE A 118 8.85 -10.10 5.53
C ILE A 118 8.08 -8.83 5.89
N PHE A 119 6.82 -8.97 6.31
CA PHE A 119 6.10 -7.88 6.97
C PHE A 119 6.26 -8.04 8.48
N LEU A 120 6.93 -7.08 9.10
CA LEU A 120 7.09 -6.99 10.53
C LEU A 120 6.05 -6.02 11.09
N VAL A 121 5.03 -6.55 11.76
CA VAL A 121 3.85 -5.78 12.16
C VAL A 121 3.78 -5.71 13.68
N MET A 122 3.85 -4.50 14.22
CA MET A 122 3.69 -4.28 15.65
C MET A 122 2.23 -4.45 16.06
N ASN A 123 2.01 -5.15 17.17
CA ASN A 123 0.67 -5.36 17.73
C ASN A 123 0.14 -4.09 18.43
N ARG A 124 -0.23 -3.07 17.64
CA ARG A 124 -0.78 -1.77 18.08
C ARG A 124 -1.94 -1.37 17.18
N THR A 125 -2.97 -0.77 17.77
CA THR A 125 -4.11 -0.22 17.02
C THR A 125 -3.73 1.08 16.30
N THR A 126 -2.94 1.94 16.95
CA THR A 126 -2.54 3.25 16.44
C THR A 126 -1.03 3.39 16.31
N LYS A 127 -0.62 4.19 15.32
CA LYS A 127 0.78 4.58 15.12
C LYS A 127 1.24 5.49 16.27
N PRO A 128 2.41 5.25 16.89
CA PRO A 128 3.05 6.24 17.75
C PRO A 128 3.40 7.51 16.95
N ASP A 129 3.31 8.69 17.57
CA ASP A 129 3.56 9.97 16.88
C ASP A 129 4.97 10.03 16.25
N SER A 130 5.97 9.54 16.97
CA SER A 130 7.38 9.52 16.55
C SER A 130 7.73 8.44 15.52
N ALA A 131 6.84 7.47 15.27
CA ALA A 131 7.09 6.38 14.33
C ALA A 131 6.72 6.78 12.89
N PRO A 132 7.43 6.27 11.87
CA PRO A 132 7.00 6.41 10.48
C PRO A 132 5.69 5.62 10.25
N TYR A 133 4.96 5.88 9.17
CA TYR A 133 3.75 5.10 8.84
C TYR A 133 4.08 3.67 8.40
N GLY A 134 5.21 3.50 7.73
CA GLY A 134 5.84 2.25 7.37
C GLY A 134 7.31 2.50 7.05
N MET A 135 8.08 1.44 6.83
CA MET A 135 9.45 1.58 6.34
C MET A 135 9.91 0.31 5.63
N TYR A 136 10.49 0.47 4.45
CA TYR A 136 11.20 -0.58 3.74
C TYR A 136 12.68 -0.63 4.16
N PHE A 137 13.14 -1.82 4.55
CA PHE A 137 14.53 -2.14 4.80
C PHE A 137 15.07 -3.02 3.67
N PRO A 138 15.96 -2.50 2.80
CA PRO A 138 16.59 -3.30 1.76
C PRO A 138 17.46 -4.40 2.38
N VAL A 139 17.34 -5.64 1.89
CA VAL A 139 18.19 -6.77 2.30
C VAL A 139 19.05 -7.27 1.15
N LYS A 140 18.46 -7.33 -0.05
CA LYS A 140 19.15 -7.75 -1.26
C LYS A 140 18.63 -6.96 -2.46
N ASN A 141 19.56 -6.47 -3.29
CA ASN A 141 19.27 -6.04 -4.64
C ASN A 141 20.06 -6.91 -5.63
N ASP A 142 19.34 -7.76 -6.35
CA ASP A 142 19.84 -8.60 -7.44
C ASP A 142 19.35 -8.11 -8.82
N THR A 143 18.85 -6.87 -8.88
CA THR A 143 18.30 -6.26 -10.09
C THR A 143 19.18 -5.11 -10.55
N GLU A 144 19.64 -5.17 -11.80
CA GLU A 144 20.42 -4.12 -12.45
C GLU A 144 19.51 -3.09 -13.13
N GLY A 145 20.06 -1.92 -13.49
CA GLY A 145 19.32 -0.85 -14.18
C GLY A 145 18.35 -0.07 -13.29
N LEU A 146 18.47 -0.20 -11.96
CA LEU A 146 17.62 0.51 -10.98
C LEU A 146 18.25 1.81 -10.45
N GLY A 147 19.42 2.20 -10.95
CA GLY A 147 20.16 3.37 -10.45
C GLY A 147 20.91 3.15 -9.12
N ILE A 148 20.75 1.98 -8.51
CA ILE A 148 21.50 1.49 -7.36
C ILE A 148 22.31 0.25 -7.73
N THR A 149 23.46 0.06 -7.08
CA THR A 149 24.28 -1.15 -7.27
C THR A 149 23.60 -2.39 -6.70
N THR A 150 23.99 -3.56 -7.20
CA THR A 150 23.57 -4.84 -6.60
C THR A 150 24.29 -5.07 -5.27
N PHE A 151 23.62 -5.69 -4.31
CA PHE A 151 24.17 -6.08 -3.02
C PHE A 151 23.38 -7.25 -2.45
N ASP A 152 24.00 -7.97 -1.52
CA ASP A 152 23.36 -9.07 -0.79
C ASP A 152 23.79 -9.04 0.68
N GLN A 153 22.84 -8.76 1.57
CA GLN A 153 23.00 -8.77 3.01
C GLN A 153 22.14 -9.87 3.67
N THR A 154 21.66 -10.87 2.92
CA THR A 154 20.71 -11.86 3.44
C THR A 154 21.25 -12.59 4.67
N ALA A 155 22.55 -12.86 4.71
CA ALA A 155 23.23 -13.52 5.82
C ALA A 155 23.08 -12.74 7.14
N ASP A 156 23.12 -11.40 7.09
CA ASP A 156 22.94 -10.55 8.28
C ASP A 156 21.53 -10.71 8.85
N TYR A 157 20.55 -11.03 8.02
CA TYR A 157 19.16 -11.26 8.39
C TYR A 157 18.85 -12.74 8.69
N GLY A 158 19.84 -13.64 8.58
CA GLY A 158 19.66 -15.08 8.78
C GLY A 158 19.01 -15.81 7.61
N SER A 159 18.80 -15.13 6.48
CA SER A 159 18.32 -15.72 5.23
C SER A 159 19.49 -16.34 4.46
N ALA A 160 19.23 -17.48 3.82
CA ALA A 160 20.17 -18.20 2.95
C ALA A 160 20.17 -17.66 1.51
N GLY A 161 19.57 -16.50 1.26
CA GLY A 161 19.63 -15.79 -0.02
C GLY A 161 18.27 -15.40 -0.61
N THR A 162 17.14 -15.81 -0.03
CA THR A 162 15.83 -15.51 -0.63
C THR A 162 15.28 -14.13 -0.26
N LEU A 163 15.60 -13.63 0.94
CA LEU A 163 15.02 -12.39 1.45
C LEU A 163 15.49 -11.17 0.64
N GLN A 164 14.54 -10.43 0.08
CA GLN A 164 14.80 -9.20 -0.69
C GLN A 164 14.68 -7.96 0.18
N GLY A 165 13.73 -7.94 1.12
CA GLY A 165 13.53 -6.81 2.01
C GLY A 165 12.58 -7.11 3.16
N VAL A 166 12.62 -6.26 4.19
CA VAL A 166 11.70 -6.31 5.33
C VAL A 166 10.92 -5.01 5.37
N MET A 167 9.60 -5.10 5.53
CA MET A 167 8.73 -3.93 5.69
C MET A 167 8.24 -3.87 7.13
N TYR A 168 8.48 -2.75 7.78
CA TYR A 168 8.07 -2.50 9.15
C TYR A 168 6.77 -1.69 9.19
N PHE A 169 5.80 -2.18 9.95
CA PHE A 169 4.55 -1.49 10.24
C PHE A 169 4.41 -1.29 11.75
N PRO A 170 4.37 -0.03 12.25
CA PRO A 170 4.26 0.25 13.67
C PRO A 170 2.87 -0.01 14.27
N TYR A 171 1.90 -0.38 13.44
CA TYR A 171 0.50 -0.63 13.84
C TYR A 171 -0.19 -1.53 12.81
N ARG A 172 -1.23 -2.25 13.23
CA ARG A 172 -1.88 -3.30 12.43
C ARG A 172 -2.55 -2.76 11.15
N ALA A 173 -3.23 -1.61 11.26
CA ALA A 173 -3.95 -1.02 10.13
C ALA A 173 -3.03 -0.49 9.00
N GLY A 174 -1.71 -0.41 9.22
CA GLY A 174 -0.74 0.02 8.20
C GLY A 174 -0.66 -0.92 6.99
N ILE A 175 -1.13 -2.18 7.15
CA ILE A 175 -1.18 -3.13 6.02
C ILE A 175 -2.26 -2.71 5.03
N GLU A 176 -3.50 -2.58 5.52
CA GLU A 176 -4.69 -2.32 4.69
C GLU A 176 -4.75 -0.87 4.20
N SER A 177 -4.62 0.09 5.13
CA SER A 177 -4.72 1.52 4.81
C SER A 177 -3.46 2.09 4.14
N GLY A 178 -2.39 1.30 4.13
CA GLY A 178 -1.07 1.70 3.68
C GLY A 178 -0.17 2.15 4.83
N PRO A 179 1.14 2.24 4.57
CA PRO A 179 1.72 2.44 3.24
C PRO A 179 2.26 1.17 2.52
N SER A 180 1.69 -0.02 2.70
CA SER A 180 2.18 -1.28 2.07
C SER A 180 2.62 -1.18 0.60
N LEU A 181 1.81 -0.60 -0.29
CA LEU A 181 2.16 -0.47 -1.70
C LEU A 181 3.35 0.49 -1.92
N HIS A 182 3.45 1.53 -1.10
CA HIS A 182 4.57 2.47 -1.10
C HIS A 182 5.85 1.79 -0.59
N GLU A 183 5.79 1.06 0.53
CA GLU A 183 6.94 0.32 1.05
C GLU A 183 7.42 -0.78 0.10
N LEU A 184 6.49 -1.45 -0.60
CA LEU A 184 6.82 -2.41 -1.66
C LEU A 184 7.57 -1.72 -2.83
N ALA A 185 7.21 -0.49 -3.18
CA ALA A 185 7.82 0.23 -4.30
C ALA A 185 9.31 0.49 -4.06
N HIS A 186 9.70 0.75 -2.81
CA HIS A 186 11.09 1.02 -2.43
C HIS A 186 12.05 -0.14 -2.71
N ARG A 187 11.57 -1.37 -2.94
CA ARG A 187 12.42 -2.46 -3.43
C ARG A 187 13.05 -2.13 -4.80
N TRP A 188 12.36 -1.37 -5.64
CA TRP A 188 12.76 -1.19 -7.04
C TRP A 188 12.97 0.26 -7.45
N ALA A 189 12.29 1.21 -6.82
CA ALA A 189 12.08 2.52 -7.40
C ALA A 189 12.80 3.68 -6.71
N ASN A 190 13.07 4.67 -7.56
CA ASN A 190 13.60 6.01 -7.33
C ASN A 190 15.06 6.13 -6.86
N ASP A 191 15.91 5.20 -7.29
CA ASP A 191 17.35 5.48 -7.44
C ASP A 191 17.72 5.80 -8.91
N ALA A 192 16.80 5.57 -9.86
CA ALA A 192 17.02 5.71 -11.30
C ALA A 192 16.50 7.01 -11.93
N VAL A 193 15.59 7.71 -11.25
CA VAL A 193 14.99 8.98 -11.74
C VAL A 193 15.54 10.11 -10.91
N GLU A 194 15.94 11.19 -11.56
CA GLU A 194 16.42 12.40 -10.90
C GLU A 194 15.35 12.95 -9.93
N SER A 195 15.73 13.16 -8.68
CA SER A 195 14.86 13.72 -7.66
C SER A 195 15.67 14.39 -6.55
N ASP A 196 15.16 15.52 -6.05
CA ASP A 196 15.70 16.22 -4.88
C ASP A 196 15.35 15.50 -3.56
N LEU A 197 14.53 14.44 -3.62
CA LEU A 197 14.15 13.61 -2.48
C LEU A 197 14.66 12.19 -2.67
N PRO A 198 15.60 11.73 -1.82
CA PRO A 198 16.09 10.35 -1.88
C PRO A 198 14.93 9.35 -1.84
N SER A 199 14.99 8.36 -2.74
CA SER A 199 14.02 7.27 -2.87
C SER A 199 12.56 7.69 -3.12
N HIS A 200 12.28 8.95 -3.47
CA HIS A 200 10.95 9.46 -3.81
C HIS A 200 10.93 10.31 -5.08
N PHE A 201 9.83 10.28 -5.83
CA PHE A 201 9.73 10.96 -7.13
C PHE A 201 9.63 12.49 -7.04
N GLY A 202 9.43 13.06 -5.85
CA GLY A 202 9.50 14.50 -5.65
C GLY A 202 8.52 15.28 -6.51
N PHE A 203 9.02 16.33 -7.16
CA PHE A 203 8.27 17.15 -8.10
C PHE A 203 8.40 16.59 -9.52
N SER A 204 7.86 15.39 -9.76
CA SER A 204 7.87 14.77 -11.09
C SER A 204 6.52 14.10 -11.40
N SER A 205 6.26 13.85 -12.69
CA SER A 205 5.16 12.99 -13.13
C SER A 205 5.54 11.52 -13.30
N ALA A 206 6.72 11.14 -12.81
CA ALA A 206 7.21 9.76 -12.89
C ALA A 206 6.52 8.83 -11.88
N GLY A 207 6.02 9.36 -10.77
CA GLY A 207 5.61 8.58 -9.61
C GLY A 207 4.13 8.64 -9.28
N ARG A 208 3.70 7.69 -8.44
CA ARG A 208 2.41 7.75 -7.75
C ARG A 208 2.56 7.28 -6.32
N GLN A 209 2.98 6.04 -6.14
CA GLN A 209 3.18 5.46 -4.81
C GLN A 209 4.29 6.19 -4.04
N LEU A 210 5.42 6.47 -4.67
CA LEU A 210 6.56 7.20 -4.06
C LEU A 210 6.50 8.73 -4.28
N GLY A 211 5.29 9.29 -4.42
CA GLY A 211 5.07 10.72 -4.65
C GLY A 211 5.06 11.10 -6.12
N GLY A 212 4.95 12.39 -6.41
CA GLY A 212 4.80 12.94 -7.77
C GLY A 212 3.34 13.23 -8.14
N PHE A 213 3.13 13.73 -9.36
CA PHE A 213 1.84 14.19 -9.88
C PHE A 213 1.42 13.46 -11.16
N ASP A 214 0.13 13.53 -11.50
CA ASP A 214 -0.34 13.00 -12.78
C ASP A 214 0.02 13.99 -13.90
N ASP A 215 0.72 13.52 -14.93
CA ASP A 215 1.23 14.36 -16.03
C ASP A 215 0.14 15.21 -16.72
N ALA A 216 -1.06 14.65 -16.85
CA ALA A 216 -2.22 15.31 -17.46
C ALA A 216 -2.73 16.54 -16.68
N THR A 217 -2.32 16.70 -15.42
CA THR A 217 -2.71 17.84 -14.57
C THR A 217 -1.71 18.99 -14.60
N PHE A 218 -0.54 18.78 -15.22
CA PHE A 218 0.54 19.75 -15.24
C PHE A 218 0.15 21.01 -16.02
N ASN A 219 0.37 22.17 -15.41
CA ASN A 219 0.08 23.47 -15.97
C ASN A 219 1.24 24.44 -15.69
N ASP A 220 1.75 25.10 -16.73
CA ASP A 220 2.75 26.16 -16.60
C ASP A 220 2.03 27.49 -16.36
N LEU A 221 2.25 28.09 -15.19
CA LEU A 221 1.64 29.37 -14.80
C LEU A 221 2.47 30.58 -15.28
N GLY A 222 3.65 30.33 -15.88
CA GLY A 222 4.63 31.34 -16.23
C GLY A 222 5.50 31.76 -15.05
N ASN A 223 6.56 32.52 -15.36
CA ASN A 223 7.52 33.05 -14.37
C ASN A 223 8.13 31.98 -13.44
N GLY A 224 8.34 30.77 -13.96
CA GLY A 224 8.93 29.66 -13.21
C GLY A 224 8.01 29.02 -12.16
N GLN A 225 6.71 29.29 -12.22
CA GLN A 225 5.70 28.63 -11.40
C GLN A 225 4.86 27.65 -12.21
N TYR A 226 4.52 26.53 -11.57
CA TYR A 226 3.79 25.43 -12.16
C TYR A 226 2.72 24.97 -11.19
N GLN A 227 1.67 24.37 -11.72
CA GLN A 227 0.63 23.72 -10.95
C GLN A 227 0.48 22.27 -11.42
N ALA A 228 0.34 21.33 -10.49
CA ALA A 228 0.03 19.95 -10.80
C ALA A 228 -0.71 19.28 -9.62
N SER A 229 -1.32 18.13 -9.87
CA SER A 229 -2.01 17.35 -8.84
C SER A 229 -2.11 15.86 -9.21
N ILE A 230 -2.66 15.06 -8.29
CA ILE A 230 -3.24 13.77 -8.67
C ILE A 230 -4.66 14.02 -9.18
N THR A 231 -5.06 13.32 -10.24
CA THR A 231 -6.40 13.43 -10.83
C THR A 231 -7.47 13.27 -9.76
N GLY A 232 -8.40 14.23 -9.70
CA GLY A 232 -9.45 14.26 -8.66
C GLY A 232 -9.02 14.88 -7.32
N ARG A 233 -7.78 15.39 -7.21
CA ARG A 233 -7.25 16.09 -6.04
C ARG A 233 -6.76 17.49 -6.43
N LYS A 234 -6.65 18.38 -5.44
CA LYS A 234 -6.13 19.76 -5.61
C LYS A 234 -4.61 19.85 -5.63
N THR A 235 -3.93 18.80 -5.17
CA THR A 235 -2.48 18.77 -5.00
C THR A 235 -1.96 17.34 -5.08
N PHE A 236 -0.66 17.17 -4.89
CA PHE A 236 0.05 15.91 -4.82
C PHE A 236 1.06 15.91 -3.66
N GLY A 237 1.52 14.74 -3.26
CA GLY A 237 2.61 14.59 -2.31
C GLY A 237 3.93 14.35 -3.04
N THR A 238 5.01 14.97 -2.57
CA THR A 238 6.37 14.75 -3.09
C THR A 238 6.98 13.43 -2.62
N VAL A 239 6.43 12.86 -1.53
CA VAL A 239 6.89 11.61 -0.89
C VAL A 239 5.88 10.48 -1.11
N ALA A 240 4.59 10.76 -1.00
CA ALA A 240 3.55 9.73 -1.17
C ALA A 240 2.21 10.35 -1.55
N ASN A 241 1.35 9.60 -2.23
CA ASN A 241 0.00 10.04 -2.60
C ASN A 241 -1.13 9.29 -1.88
N GLY A 242 -0.92 8.94 -0.61
CA GLY A 242 -1.99 8.47 0.28
C GLY A 242 -2.06 6.95 0.45
N GLY A 243 -0.98 6.35 0.94
CA GLY A 243 -0.96 4.94 1.33
C GLY A 243 -1.19 4.00 0.14
N ASN A 244 -2.23 3.19 0.22
CA ASN A 244 -2.60 2.23 -0.83
C ASN A 244 -3.69 2.79 -1.78
N SER A 245 -3.97 4.09 -1.76
CA SER A 245 -5.09 4.71 -2.52
C SER A 245 -4.76 5.08 -3.98
N VAL A 246 -3.57 4.76 -4.48
CA VAL A 246 -3.19 4.98 -5.87
C VAL A 246 -2.58 3.70 -6.47
N ALA A 247 -2.67 3.53 -7.78
CA ALA A 247 -1.95 2.48 -8.48
C ALA A 247 -0.50 2.91 -8.77
N TYR A 248 0.35 1.98 -9.19
CA TYR A 248 1.69 2.30 -9.65
C TYR A 248 1.67 3.03 -11.02
N SER A 249 2.61 3.97 -11.18
CA SER A 249 2.89 4.65 -12.44
C SER A 249 3.56 3.72 -13.47
N ASP A 250 3.69 4.16 -14.72
CA ASP A 250 4.39 3.39 -15.75
C ASP A 250 5.88 3.17 -15.41
N VAL A 251 6.55 4.19 -14.86
CA VAL A 251 7.96 4.13 -14.47
C VAL A 251 8.14 3.22 -13.26
N GLU A 252 7.27 3.32 -12.25
CA GLU A 252 7.25 2.38 -11.11
C GLU A 252 7.11 0.94 -11.61
N LEU A 253 6.16 0.67 -12.52
CA LEU A 253 5.95 -0.68 -13.07
C LEU A 253 7.11 -1.17 -13.95
N TYR A 254 7.77 -0.29 -14.70
CA TYR A 254 8.98 -0.64 -15.45
C TYR A 254 10.11 -1.05 -14.49
N LEU A 255 10.36 -0.26 -13.44
CA LEU A 255 11.39 -0.55 -12.44
C LEU A 255 11.07 -1.83 -11.64
N MET A 256 9.79 -2.15 -11.44
CA MET A 256 9.36 -3.44 -10.89
C MET A 256 9.51 -4.62 -11.85
N GLY A 257 9.71 -4.37 -13.16
CA GLY A 257 9.78 -5.42 -14.19
C GLY A 257 8.43 -5.89 -14.71
N LEU A 258 7.38 -5.13 -14.43
CA LEU A 258 6.01 -5.45 -14.77
C LEU A 258 5.53 -4.72 -16.03
N LEU A 259 6.29 -3.74 -16.53
CA LEU A 259 5.97 -3.03 -17.76
C LEU A 259 7.15 -3.04 -18.74
N ALA A 260 6.87 -3.25 -20.03
CA ALA A 260 7.90 -3.16 -21.06
C ALA A 260 8.37 -1.71 -21.25
N PRO A 261 9.65 -1.45 -21.62
CA PRO A 261 10.11 -0.09 -21.91
C PRO A 261 9.27 0.64 -22.98
N SER A 262 8.73 -0.09 -23.95
CA SER A 262 7.89 0.48 -25.02
C SER A 262 6.51 0.94 -24.55
N GLU A 263 6.06 0.50 -23.39
CA GLU A 263 4.77 0.86 -22.80
C GLU A 263 4.89 2.04 -21.81
N VAL A 264 6.11 2.50 -21.50
CA VAL A 264 6.32 3.60 -20.55
C VAL A 264 6.10 4.94 -21.24
N ASN A 265 5.09 5.68 -20.78
CA ASN A 265 4.88 7.04 -21.26
C ASN A 265 6.01 7.99 -20.82
N PRO A 266 6.36 9.00 -21.63
CA PRO A 266 7.24 10.09 -21.18
C PRO A 266 6.68 10.77 -19.94
N PHE A 267 7.57 11.29 -19.11
CA PHE A 267 7.23 11.97 -17.86
C PHE A 267 8.08 13.24 -17.72
N ARG A 268 7.78 14.04 -16.70
CA ARG A 268 8.45 15.30 -16.40
C ARG A 268 9.14 15.25 -15.05
N VAL A 269 10.29 15.90 -14.93
CA VAL A 269 11.01 16.09 -13.67
C VAL A 269 11.29 17.58 -13.48
N ALA A 270 10.89 18.13 -12.35
CA ALA A 270 11.20 19.51 -11.98
C ALA A 270 12.46 19.56 -11.11
N ARG A 271 13.41 20.42 -11.48
CA ARG A 271 14.71 20.57 -10.82
C ARG A 271 14.71 21.74 -9.84
N ASN A 272 15.35 21.56 -8.68
CA ASN A 272 15.42 22.56 -7.61
C ASN A 272 14.01 23.07 -7.23
N ALA A 273 13.05 22.16 -7.20
CA ALA A 273 11.65 22.51 -7.06
C ALA A 273 11.29 22.76 -5.60
N ALA A 274 10.38 23.69 -5.37
CA ALA A 274 9.89 24.01 -4.04
C ALA A 274 8.42 24.45 -4.09
N TRP A 275 7.67 24.09 -3.05
CA TRP A 275 6.28 24.53 -2.92
C TRP A 275 6.17 26.05 -2.82
N VAL A 276 5.19 26.61 -3.52
CA VAL A 276 4.72 27.99 -3.38
C VAL A 276 3.38 27.98 -2.64
N ASP A 277 2.47 27.11 -3.08
CA ASP A 277 1.21 26.80 -2.40
C ASP A 277 0.93 25.30 -2.52
N ALA A 278 1.40 24.54 -1.54
CA ALA A 278 1.23 23.09 -1.49
C ALA A 278 -0.23 22.66 -1.41
N ALA A 279 -1.15 23.49 -0.88
CA ALA A 279 -2.55 23.11 -0.76
C ALA A 279 -3.27 23.06 -2.12
N ASN A 280 -2.79 23.85 -3.08
CA ASN A 280 -3.33 23.94 -4.45
C ASN A 280 -2.36 23.43 -5.52
N GLY A 281 -1.31 22.70 -5.10
CA GLY A 281 -0.38 22.04 -6.01
C GLY A 281 0.53 23.00 -6.78
N VAL A 282 0.72 24.23 -6.29
CA VAL A 282 1.55 25.24 -6.95
C VAL A 282 2.98 25.19 -6.42
N PHE A 283 3.94 25.04 -7.32
CA PHE A 283 5.37 24.98 -7.01
C PHE A 283 6.18 25.82 -7.99
N ARG A 284 7.39 26.16 -7.60
CA ARG A 284 8.40 26.78 -8.48
C ARG A 284 9.50 25.76 -8.77
N ALA A 285 10.14 25.91 -9.92
CA ALA A 285 11.32 25.13 -10.28
C ALA A 285 12.22 25.91 -11.24
N ASP A 286 13.51 25.62 -11.24
CA ASP A 286 14.45 26.26 -12.16
C ASP A 286 14.21 25.77 -13.60
N ALA A 287 13.85 24.49 -13.75
CA ALA A 287 13.48 23.88 -15.01
C ALA A 287 12.54 22.69 -14.79
N VAL A 288 11.66 22.43 -15.76
CA VAL A 288 10.90 21.18 -15.87
C VAL A 288 11.33 20.49 -17.15
N ILE A 289 11.98 19.33 -17.02
CA ILE A 289 12.52 18.58 -18.15
C ILE A 289 11.62 17.39 -18.47
N GLY A 290 11.50 17.07 -19.76
CA GLY A 290 10.89 15.81 -20.21
C GLY A 290 11.91 14.69 -20.17
N GLN A 291 11.51 13.53 -19.66
CA GLN A 291 12.31 12.30 -19.63
C GLN A 291 11.51 11.13 -20.21
N ARG A 292 12.24 10.11 -20.67
CA ARG A 292 11.74 8.84 -21.17
C ARG A 292 12.47 7.71 -20.48
N VAL A 293 11.90 6.51 -20.49
CA VAL A 293 12.60 5.32 -19.95
C VAL A 293 13.93 5.04 -20.64
N GLN A 294 14.10 5.48 -21.88
CA GLN A 294 15.34 5.35 -22.65
C GLN A 294 16.46 6.21 -22.06
N ASP A 295 16.14 7.31 -21.39
CA ASP A 295 17.12 8.12 -20.67
C ASP A 295 17.63 7.34 -19.44
N ILE A 296 16.71 6.70 -18.70
CA ILE A 296 17.06 5.78 -17.60
C ILE A 296 17.96 4.64 -18.11
N ILE A 297 17.58 3.99 -19.21
CA ILE A 297 18.34 2.89 -19.81
C ILE A 297 19.73 3.35 -20.25
N SER A 298 19.83 4.54 -20.85
CA SER A 298 21.11 5.09 -21.30
C SER A 298 22.04 5.41 -20.14
N GLN A 299 21.49 5.84 -19.00
CA GLN A 299 22.25 6.24 -17.82
C GLN A 299 22.62 5.05 -16.92
N HIS A 300 21.72 4.10 -16.73
CA HIS A 300 21.85 3.04 -15.72
C HIS A 300 21.93 1.63 -16.32
N GLY A 301 21.83 1.50 -17.64
CA GLY A 301 21.66 0.21 -18.32
C GLY A 301 20.20 -0.24 -18.35
N ALA A 302 19.91 -1.22 -19.21
CA ALA A 302 18.60 -1.85 -19.23
C ALA A 302 18.35 -2.61 -17.93
N ARG A 303 17.10 -2.56 -17.45
CA ARG A 303 16.71 -3.33 -16.27
C ARG A 303 16.92 -4.84 -16.51
N SER A 304 17.62 -5.51 -15.60
CA SER A 304 17.86 -6.96 -15.65
C SER A 304 17.55 -7.60 -14.29
N PRO A 305 16.75 -8.69 -14.22
CA PRO A 305 16.06 -9.37 -15.33
C PRO A 305 15.09 -8.43 -16.06
N ALA A 306 14.88 -8.58 -17.35
CA ALA A 306 14.01 -7.67 -18.12
C ALA A 306 12.52 -7.96 -17.90
N PHE A 307 11.65 -7.09 -18.44
CA PHE A 307 10.22 -7.41 -18.56
C PHE A 307 10.04 -8.73 -19.35
N GLY A 308 9.27 -9.67 -18.78
CA GLY A 308 9.12 -11.03 -19.31
C GLY A 308 9.75 -12.08 -18.41
N ASP A 309 10.99 -11.82 -17.99
CA ASP A 309 11.79 -12.74 -17.16
C ASP A 309 11.77 -12.34 -15.67
N ALA A 310 11.41 -11.10 -15.36
CA ALA A 310 11.29 -10.60 -13.99
C ALA A 310 10.27 -11.40 -13.17
N GLN A 311 10.54 -11.54 -11.87
CA GLN A 311 9.62 -12.13 -10.91
C GLN A 311 8.31 -11.34 -10.87
N LYS A 312 7.17 -12.05 -10.96
CA LYS A 312 5.81 -11.47 -10.92
C LYS A 312 5.00 -11.92 -9.71
N THR A 313 5.45 -12.96 -9.03
CA THR A 313 4.81 -13.52 -7.84
C THR A 313 5.80 -13.47 -6.70
N PHE A 314 5.47 -12.74 -5.65
CA PHE A 314 6.31 -12.53 -4.48
C PHE A 314 5.72 -13.24 -3.27
N ARG A 315 6.57 -13.91 -2.48
CA ARG A 315 6.20 -14.65 -1.29
C ARG A 315 6.39 -13.76 -0.06
N LEU A 316 5.32 -13.57 0.68
CA LEU A 316 5.26 -12.73 1.87
C LEU A 316 5.09 -13.59 3.12
N LEU A 317 6.04 -13.48 4.05
CA LEU A 317 5.85 -13.98 5.41
C LEU A 317 5.50 -12.80 6.34
N THR A 318 4.38 -12.88 7.04
CA THR A 318 3.99 -11.84 7.99
C THR A 318 4.28 -12.30 9.42
N VAL A 319 4.97 -11.44 10.17
CA VAL A 319 5.35 -11.65 11.56
C VAL A 319 4.68 -10.57 12.40
N MET A 320 3.77 -10.97 13.28
CA MET A 320 3.26 -10.08 14.33
C MET A 320 4.22 -10.10 15.51
N VAL A 321 4.61 -8.91 15.94
CA VAL A 321 5.48 -8.68 17.10
C VAL A 321 4.67 -8.04 18.21
N SER A 322 4.63 -8.68 19.38
CA SER A 322 3.76 -8.28 20.48
C SER A 322 4.45 -8.43 21.84
N LYS A 323 4.11 -7.55 22.80
CA LYS A 323 4.61 -7.62 24.18
C LYS A 323 3.94 -8.75 24.99
N THR A 324 2.71 -9.09 24.62
CA THR A 324 1.91 -10.14 25.23
C THR A 324 1.37 -11.06 24.14
N THR A 325 0.89 -12.25 24.50
CA THR A 325 0.20 -13.13 23.54
C THR A 325 -0.94 -12.37 22.87
N PRO A 326 -0.93 -12.23 21.52
CA PRO A 326 -2.02 -11.57 20.81
C PRO A 326 -3.33 -12.35 20.97
N SER A 327 -4.44 -11.62 21.05
CA SER A 327 -5.76 -12.24 20.95
C SER A 327 -6.09 -12.60 19.50
N GLU A 328 -7.08 -13.49 19.32
CA GLU A 328 -7.56 -13.87 17.98
C GLU A 328 -8.06 -12.67 17.17
N ALA A 329 -8.71 -11.70 17.81
CA ALA A 329 -9.18 -10.47 17.15
C ALA A 329 -8.01 -9.63 16.62
N GLU A 330 -6.91 -9.53 17.36
CA GLU A 330 -5.74 -8.78 16.91
C GLU A 330 -5.04 -9.45 15.73
N LEU A 331 -4.96 -10.78 15.74
CA LEU A 331 -4.46 -11.55 14.61
C LEU A 331 -5.39 -11.43 13.40
N LEU A 332 -6.70 -11.34 13.63
CA LEU A 332 -7.70 -11.15 12.58
C LEU A 332 -7.53 -9.80 11.89
N ASP A 333 -7.30 -8.70 12.63
CA ASP A 333 -7.02 -7.37 12.05
C ASP A 333 -5.90 -7.44 10.98
N VAL A 334 -4.80 -8.15 11.31
CA VAL A 334 -3.66 -8.32 10.39
C VAL A 334 -4.03 -9.25 9.23
N ALA A 335 -4.71 -10.36 9.51
CA ALA A 335 -5.09 -11.32 8.49
C ALA A 335 -6.08 -10.73 7.46
N GLU A 336 -7.01 -9.88 7.90
CA GLU A 336 -7.95 -9.18 7.02
C GLU A 336 -7.25 -8.13 6.17
N GLY A 337 -6.35 -7.33 6.75
CA GLY A 337 -5.55 -6.38 5.98
C GLY A 337 -4.67 -7.04 4.91
N LEU A 338 -4.08 -8.20 5.23
CA LEU A 338 -3.39 -9.03 4.24
C LEU A 338 -4.35 -9.60 3.19
N GLY A 339 -5.53 -10.04 3.60
CA GLY A 339 -6.58 -10.54 2.71
C GLY A 339 -7.01 -9.52 1.66
N THR A 340 -7.13 -8.25 2.04
CA THR A 340 -7.34 -7.14 1.11
C THR A 340 -6.09 -6.94 0.24
N LEU A 341 -4.93 -6.60 0.83
CA LEU A 341 -3.71 -6.27 0.09
C LEU A 341 -3.29 -7.33 -0.94
N THR A 342 -3.48 -8.62 -0.62
CA THR A 342 -3.02 -9.75 -1.43
C THR A 342 -4.10 -10.39 -2.31
N TYR A 343 -5.31 -9.82 -2.33
CA TYR A 343 -6.36 -10.29 -3.23
C TYR A 343 -5.91 -10.17 -4.70
N VAL A 344 -6.29 -11.16 -5.51
CA VAL A 344 -5.94 -11.25 -6.93
C VAL A 344 -7.20 -11.03 -7.75
N GLY A 345 -7.18 -10.00 -8.59
CA GLY A 345 -8.34 -9.48 -9.30
C GLY A 345 -8.75 -8.10 -8.79
N ASP A 346 -9.80 -7.57 -9.42
CA ASP A 346 -10.45 -6.32 -9.02
C ASP A 346 -11.38 -6.60 -7.83
N ASP A 347 -11.11 -5.97 -6.68
CA ASP A 347 -11.92 -6.09 -5.48
C ASP A 347 -13.08 -5.06 -5.44
N GLY A 348 -13.13 -4.17 -6.44
CA GLY A 348 -14.15 -3.16 -6.59
C GLY A 348 -14.07 -2.01 -5.58
N ASN A 349 -12.98 -1.89 -4.83
CA ASN A 349 -12.74 -0.79 -3.90
C ASN A 349 -12.04 0.39 -4.60
N PRO A 350 -12.75 1.50 -4.87
CA PRO A 350 -12.16 2.63 -5.60
C PRO A 350 -11.16 3.45 -4.77
N ASN A 351 -11.08 3.20 -3.46
CA ASN A 351 -10.28 4.02 -2.53
C ASN A 351 -9.01 3.30 -2.05
N ASN A 352 -8.89 2.01 -2.32
CA ASN A 352 -7.79 1.21 -1.83
C ASN A 352 -7.47 0.12 -2.84
N PHE A 353 -6.23 0.10 -3.30
CA PHE A 353 -5.78 -0.90 -4.26
C PHE A 353 -5.16 -2.09 -3.53
N THR A 354 -5.48 -3.28 -4.01
CA THR A 354 -4.69 -4.48 -3.78
C THR A 354 -3.35 -4.37 -4.54
N PHE A 355 -2.35 -5.19 -4.19
CA PHE A 355 -1.11 -5.26 -4.95
C PHE A 355 -1.35 -5.67 -6.42
N ASN A 356 -2.34 -6.54 -6.66
CA ASN A 356 -2.67 -6.95 -8.02
C ASN A 356 -3.27 -5.81 -8.83
N GLU A 357 -4.23 -5.06 -8.29
CA GLU A 357 -4.83 -3.92 -9.00
C GLU A 357 -3.84 -2.77 -9.19
N ALA A 358 -3.05 -2.45 -8.15
CA ALA A 358 -2.04 -1.40 -8.22
C ALA A 358 -1.01 -1.70 -9.32
N THR A 359 -0.75 -2.99 -9.57
CA THR A 359 0.12 -3.46 -10.66
C THR A 359 -0.62 -3.73 -11.97
N ARG A 360 -1.86 -3.29 -12.12
CA ARG A 360 -2.69 -3.48 -13.32
C ARG A 360 -2.82 -4.96 -13.70
N GLY A 361 -2.97 -5.82 -12.69
CA GLY A 361 -3.11 -7.26 -12.82
C GLY A 361 -1.80 -8.04 -13.03
N ARG A 362 -0.64 -7.39 -13.00
CA ARG A 362 0.64 -7.98 -13.44
C ARG A 362 1.45 -8.61 -12.31
N GLY A 363 1.32 -8.09 -11.09
CA GLY A 363 2.00 -8.57 -9.89
C GLY A 363 1.05 -9.36 -8.98
N VAL A 364 1.59 -10.32 -8.25
CA VAL A 364 0.89 -11.10 -7.23
C VAL A 364 1.73 -11.16 -5.97
N LEU A 365 1.12 -10.87 -4.82
CA LEU A 365 1.71 -11.07 -3.51
C LEU A 365 1.04 -12.27 -2.86
N ARG A 366 1.81 -13.29 -2.47
CA ARG A 366 1.31 -14.53 -1.88
C ARG A 366 1.74 -14.64 -0.43
N VAL A 367 0.77 -14.64 0.47
CA VAL A 367 1.03 -14.91 1.90
C VAL A 367 1.46 -16.38 2.06
N LEU A 368 2.63 -16.59 2.66
CA LEU A 368 3.09 -17.90 3.09
C LEU A 368 2.40 -18.28 4.40
N ALA A 369 2.03 -19.56 4.53
CA ALA A 369 1.48 -20.07 5.77
C ALA A 369 2.62 -20.47 6.71
N ALA A 370 2.87 -19.66 7.75
CA ALA A 370 3.97 -19.89 8.71
C ALA A 370 4.09 -21.35 9.22
N PRO A 371 3.01 -22.09 9.56
CA PRO A 371 3.11 -23.48 10.03
C PRO A 371 3.74 -24.42 9.01
N THR A 372 3.56 -24.16 7.71
CA THR A 372 4.14 -24.97 6.62
C THR A 372 5.62 -24.68 6.41
N LEU A 373 6.14 -23.61 7.00
CA LEU A 373 7.54 -23.20 6.89
C LEU A 373 8.38 -23.67 8.08
N ARG A 374 7.81 -24.17 9.18
CA ARG A 374 8.62 -24.64 10.32
C ARG A 374 9.56 -25.77 9.92
N LYS A 375 10.78 -25.76 10.46
CA LYS A 375 11.83 -26.78 10.25
C LYS A 375 11.59 -28.06 11.03
#